data_AF-Q4SS18-F1
#
_entry.id   AF-Q4SS18-F1
#
_cell.length_a   1.000
_cell.length_b   1.000
_cell.length_c   1.000
_cell.angle_alpha   90.00
_cell.angle_beta   90.00
_cell.angle_gamma   90.00
#
_symmetry.space_group_name_H-M   'P 1'
#
loop_
_entity.id
_entity.type
_entity.pdbx_description
1 polymer ?
#
loop_
_entity_poly.entity_id
_entity_poly.type
_entity_poly.pdbx_seq_one_letter_code
_entity_poly.pdbx_strand_id
1 'polypeptide(L)'
;MADNVSALPFFYGNITREEAEDYLQLAGMADGLYLLRQSRNNLGGFALSVSSSGRSYHYSIERQANETYAIPGGKSHQDPVDVIDYHSQVMDGLVTLLKKPCNRPKNVKPKVGLFEDIKEKLIREYVQQTWNLQGAGLELAIISQRPQLEKRIAITAHERMVWFHGAITREGSEPRLQNGSRINGRFLVRQRDTNGSYALCLLHEGQVMHYRVDRDQAGKLSIPEGKKFDTLWQLVEHYSYKPDGLLHVLTEPCPRPDGDNGRTRAREVLETPSLESRRRTAACLSGRAGRSPSNRMSLTQTWVARHTAPENPNPYETRLPNTSGTDAMPMDTEVYESPYADPDELRSSTVDRSQLFLEDGELGSGNFGTVMKGIYKMKKTEKTVAVKILKNDEDNLSVREEMLREANVMQQLDNPYIVRMIGICEAENLMLVMELAELGPLHKFLQKHKQISMKNITELVHQVSVGMKYLEEHNFVHRDLAARNVLLVTQHYAKISDFGLSKAVAEDKSYYKAKGHGKWPVKWYAPECINYFKFSSKSDVWSFGVLMWEAFSFGQKPYKGMKGNEVMQMIESGQRMEAPANCPSEMSDLMQACWTYKVEDRPSFSVVEPRLREYYYDIAH
;
A
#
# COMPACT_ATOMS: atom_id res chain seq x y z
N MET A 1 -19.13 -18.40 -11.34
CA MET A 1 -19.84 -17.12 -11.03
C MET A 1 -19.19 -15.93 -11.71
N ALA A 2 -17.86 -15.79 -11.72
CA ALA A 2 -17.16 -14.77 -12.55
C ALA A 2 -17.54 -14.81 -14.05
N ASP A 3 -17.92 -15.98 -14.55
CA ASP A 3 -18.40 -16.17 -15.93
C ASP A 3 -19.72 -15.46 -16.26
N ASN A 4 -20.62 -15.25 -15.27
CA ASN A 4 -21.92 -14.60 -15.52
C ASN A 4 -21.81 -13.08 -15.63
N VAL A 5 -20.96 -12.44 -14.81
CA VAL A 5 -20.76 -10.98 -14.85
C VAL A 5 -20.00 -10.56 -16.11
N SER A 6 -19.09 -11.41 -16.59
CA SER A 6 -18.31 -11.18 -17.82
C SER A 6 -19.20 -11.07 -19.07
N ALA A 7 -20.40 -11.66 -19.06
CA ALA A 7 -21.35 -11.59 -20.17
C ALA A 7 -22.17 -10.28 -20.18
N LEU A 8 -22.29 -9.58 -19.06
CA LEU A 8 -23.09 -8.35 -18.96
C LEU A 8 -22.55 -7.29 -19.92
N PRO A 9 -23.38 -6.56 -20.69
CA PRO A 9 -22.90 -5.59 -21.67
C PRO A 9 -22.29 -4.32 -21.07
N PHE A 10 -22.57 -4.01 -19.81
CA PHE A 10 -22.09 -2.82 -19.07
C PHE A 10 -20.95 -3.13 -18.07
N PHE A 11 -20.41 -4.34 -18.10
CA PHE A 11 -19.26 -4.73 -17.26
C PHE A 11 -17.92 -4.58 -17.99
N TYR A 12 -17.04 -3.70 -17.54
CA TYR A 12 -15.81 -3.37 -18.28
C TYR A 12 -14.58 -4.19 -17.87
N GLY A 13 -14.67 -5.04 -16.84
CA GLY A 13 -13.49 -5.73 -16.30
C GLY A 13 -12.60 -4.79 -15.47
N ASN A 14 -11.29 -5.04 -15.44
CA ASN A 14 -10.31 -4.32 -14.61
C ASN A 14 -9.81 -2.99 -15.25
N ILE A 15 -10.74 -2.12 -15.65
CA ILE A 15 -10.44 -0.76 -16.14
C ILE A 15 -10.12 0.20 -14.98
N THR A 16 -9.38 1.27 -15.27
CA THR A 16 -9.09 2.31 -14.26
C THR A 16 -10.32 3.18 -13.97
N ARG A 17 -10.27 3.97 -12.89
CA ARG A 17 -11.26 4.99 -12.57
C ARG A 17 -11.41 6.01 -13.71
N GLU A 18 -10.30 6.54 -14.19
CA GLU A 18 -10.27 7.50 -15.32
C GLU A 18 -10.86 6.90 -16.60
N GLU A 19 -10.52 5.65 -16.94
CA GLU A 19 -11.13 4.97 -18.10
C GLU A 19 -12.65 4.83 -17.96
N ALA A 20 -13.16 4.59 -16.75
CA ALA A 20 -14.59 4.54 -16.48
C ALA A 20 -15.26 5.92 -16.65
N GLU A 21 -14.62 6.98 -16.16
CA GLU A 21 -15.08 8.36 -16.32
C GLU A 21 -15.12 8.75 -17.81
N ASP A 22 -14.10 8.41 -18.59
CA ASP A 22 -14.06 8.62 -20.04
C ASP A 22 -15.24 7.94 -20.75
N TYR A 23 -15.58 6.71 -20.39
CA TYR A 23 -16.73 6.01 -20.99
C TYR A 23 -18.05 6.67 -20.64
N LEU A 24 -18.24 7.09 -19.38
CA LEU A 24 -19.45 7.82 -18.97
C LEU A 24 -19.53 9.17 -19.73
N GLN A 25 -18.39 9.82 -19.93
CA GLN A 25 -18.29 11.06 -20.69
C GLN A 25 -18.68 10.87 -22.16
N LEU A 26 -18.09 9.87 -22.82
CA LEU A 26 -18.41 9.51 -24.21
C LEU A 26 -19.88 9.09 -24.40
N ALA A 27 -20.49 8.50 -23.36
CA ALA A 27 -21.90 8.11 -23.35
C ALA A 27 -22.86 9.26 -22.95
N GLY A 28 -22.33 10.46 -22.69
CA GLY A 28 -23.10 11.71 -22.56
C GLY A 28 -23.45 12.16 -21.14
N MET A 29 -22.90 11.53 -20.08
CA MET A 29 -23.06 11.95 -18.67
C MET A 29 -24.51 12.19 -18.23
N ALA A 30 -25.46 11.40 -18.74
CA ALA A 30 -26.85 11.50 -18.33
C ALA A 30 -27.03 11.05 -16.88
N ASP A 31 -27.89 11.73 -16.12
CA ASP A 31 -28.17 11.36 -14.72
C ASP A 31 -28.66 9.91 -14.60
N GLY A 32 -27.99 9.13 -13.76
CA GLY A 32 -28.25 7.71 -13.56
C GLY A 32 -27.67 6.80 -14.64
N LEU A 33 -26.80 7.33 -15.52
CA LEU A 33 -25.95 6.52 -16.40
C LEU A 33 -24.90 5.80 -15.55
N TYR A 34 -24.70 4.50 -15.76
CA TYR A 34 -23.76 3.74 -14.92
C TYR A 34 -23.01 2.65 -15.67
N LEU A 35 -21.85 2.24 -15.15
CA LEU A 35 -21.14 1.04 -15.59
C LEU A 35 -20.57 0.27 -14.40
N LEU A 36 -20.32 -1.02 -14.61
CA LEU A 36 -19.70 -1.91 -13.63
C LEU A 36 -18.27 -2.23 -14.05
N ARG A 37 -17.34 -2.24 -13.09
CA ARG A 37 -15.94 -2.65 -13.31
C ARG A 37 -15.45 -3.52 -12.14
N GLN A 38 -14.34 -4.21 -12.33
CA GLN A 38 -13.73 -5.02 -11.27
C GLN A 38 -13.05 -4.11 -10.24
N SER A 39 -13.09 -4.48 -8.95
CA SER A 39 -12.32 -3.76 -7.93
C SER A 39 -10.82 -4.06 -8.07
N ARG A 40 -9.98 -3.07 -7.77
CA ARG A 40 -8.52 -3.13 -7.95
C ARG A 40 -7.77 -3.66 -6.73
N ASN A 41 -8.49 -4.04 -5.68
CA ASN A 41 -7.92 -4.58 -4.44
C ASN A 41 -7.69 -6.10 -4.45
N ASN A 42 -7.98 -6.78 -5.56
CA ASN A 42 -7.86 -8.24 -5.75
C ASN A 42 -8.66 -9.10 -4.75
N LEU A 43 -9.66 -8.52 -4.05
CA LEU A 43 -10.53 -9.24 -3.10
C LEU A 43 -11.79 -9.83 -3.74
N GLY A 44 -11.87 -9.84 -5.07
CA GLY A 44 -13.03 -10.36 -5.81
C GLY A 44 -14.27 -9.48 -5.74
N GLY A 45 -14.13 -8.20 -5.35
CA GLY A 45 -15.18 -7.19 -5.39
C GLY A 45 -15.32 -6.50 -6.75
N PHE A 46 -16.27 -5.57 -6.83
CA PHE A 46 -16.56 -4.75 -8.00
C PHE A 46 -16.57 -3.27 -7.64
N ALA A 47 -16.59 -2.40 -8.64
CA ALA A 47 -16.85 -0.98 -8.46
C ALA A 47 -17.93 -0.52 -9.44
N LEU A 48 -18.91 0.21 -8.93
CA LEU A 48 -20.00 0.82 -9.66
C LEU A 48 -19.66 2.29 -9.92
N SER A 49 -19.61 2.69 -11.18
CA SER A 49 -19.37 4.08 -11.58
C SER A 49 -20.66 4.68 -12.13
N VAL A 50 -21.13 5.79 -11.56
CA VAL A 50 -22.44 6.41 -11.84
C VAL A 50 -22.27 7.87 -12.18
N SER A 51 -22.96 8.34 -13.22
CA SER A 51 -23.04 9.74 -13.59
C SER A 51 -24.23 10.43 -12.91
N SER A 52 -23.99 11.58 -12.31
CA SER A 52 -25.04 12.45 -11.76
C SER A 52 -24.60 13.90 -11.82
N SER A 53 -25.48 14.79 -12.27
CA SER A 53 -25.23 16.24 -12.39
C SER A 53 -23.94 16.57 -13.17
N GLY A 54 -23.64 15.79 -14.21
CA GLY A 54 -22.43 15.96 -15.03
C GLY A 54 -21.12 15.56 -14.35
N ARG A 55 -21.16 14.85 -13.22
CA ARG A 55 -19.99 14.30 -12.50
C ARG A 55 -20.08 12.79 -12.39
N SER A 56 -18.92 12.16 -12.19
CA SER A 56 -18.80 10.71 -11.95
C SER A 56 -18.65 10.42 -10.46
N TYR A 57 -19.37 9.42 -9.98
CA TYR A 57 -19.35 8.92 -8.61
C TYR A 57 -19.00 7.44 -8.64
N HIS A 58 -18.17 6.99 -7.71
CA HIS A 58 -17.67 5.61 -7.69
C HIS A 58 -17.97 4.97 -6.34
N TYR A 59 -18.57 3.78 -6.40
CA TYR A 59 -18.99 3.03 -5.22
C TYR A 59 -18.34 1.66 -5.27
N SER A 60 -17.64 1.30 -4.21
CA SER A 60 -17.12 -0.05 -4.01
C SER A 60 -18.26 -1.02 -3.72
N ILE A 61 -18.24 -2.18 -4.37
CA ILE A 61 -19.10 -3.32 -4.07
C ILE A 61 -18.19 -4.41 -3.49
N GLU A 62 -18.27 -4.58 -2.19
CA GLU A 62 -17.44 -5.52 -1.44
C GLU A 62 -18.05 -6.91 -1.44
N ARG A 63 -17.22 -7.93 -1.62
CA ARG A 63 -17.60 -9.34 -1.39
C ARG A 63 -17.46 -9.64 0.10
N GLN A 64 -18.56 -10.00 0.73
CA GLN A 64 -18.64 -10.34 2.15
C GLN A 64 -18.19 -11.78 2.41
N ALA A 65 -17.94 -12.12 3.69
CA ALA A 65 -17.47 -13.45 4.11
C ALA A 65 -18.46 -14.59 3.80
N ASN A 66 -19.76 -14.27 3.72
CA ASN A 66 -20.83 -15.20 3.31
C ASN A 66 -21.02 -15.27 1.79
N GLU A 67 -20.04 -14.76 1.02
CA GLU A 67 -20.05 -14.70 -0.44
C GLU A 67 -21.13 -13.81 -1.09
N THR A 68 -21.80 -12.97 -0.29
CA THR A 68 -22.73 -11.94 -0.78
C THR A 68 -22.00 -10.63 -1.14
N TYR A 69 -22.68 -9.71 -1.80
CA TYR A 69 -22.13 -8.44 -2.28
C TYR A 69 -22.92 -7.26 -1.71
N ALA A 70 -22.21 -6.22 -1.26
CA ALA A 70 -22.85 -5.01 -0.74
C ALA A 70 -21.99 -3.77 -1.03
N ILE A 71 -22.66 -2.63 -1.18
CA ILE A 71 -21.99 -1.33 -1.02
C ILE A 71 -21.84 -1.09 0.50
N PRO A 72 -20.67 -0.61 0.99
CA PRO A 72 -20.45 -0.44 2.43
C PRO A 72 -21.56 0.33 3.14
N GLY A 73 -22.14 -0.29 4.18
CA GLY A 73 -23.26 0.27 4.95
C GLY A 73 -24.65 0.04 4.34
N GLY A 74 -24.74 -0.54 3.15
CA GLY A 74 -25.99 -0.89 2.48
C GLY A 74 -26.42 -2.34 2.70
N LYS A 75 -27.46 -2.74 1.97
CA LYS A 75 -28.01 -4.10 1.99
C LYS A 75 -27.07 -5.10 1.30
N SER A 76 -27.04 -6.34 1.81
CA SER A 76 -26.33 -7.46 1.17
C SER A 76 -27.19 -8.15 0.10
N HIS A 77 -26.56 -8.52 -1.01
CA HIS A 77 -27.16 -9.10 -2.21
C HIS A 77 -26.45 -10.38 -2.64
N GLN A 78 -27.15 -11.31 -3.29
CA GLN A 78 -26.56 -12.61 -3.62
C GLN A 78 -25.50 -12.49 -4.71
N ASP A 79 -25.70 -11.61 -5.68
CA ASP A 79 -24.74 -11.34 -6.73
C ASP A 79 -24.62 -9.83 -7.08
N PRO A 80 -23.61 -9.42 -7.88
CA PRO A 80 -23.44 -8.02 -8.24
C PRO A 80 -24.57 -7.46 -9.12
N VAL A 81 -25.32 -8.29 -9.84
CA VAL A 81 -26.46 -7.86 -10.66
C VAL A 81 -27.62 -7.49 -9.76
N ASP A 82 -27.87 -8.27 -8.70
CA ASP A 82 -28.88 -7.95 -7.68
C ASP A 82 -28.61 -6.59 -6.99
N VAL A 83 -27.34 -6.23 -6.81
CA VAL A 83 -26.96 -4.89 -6.30
C VAL A 83 -27.43 -3.82 -7.27
N ILE A 84 -27.18 -3.99 -8.57
CA ILE A 84 -27.60 -3.04 -9.61
C ILE A 84 -29.13 -2.96 -9.70
N ASP A 85 -29.81 -4.10 -9.69
CA ASP A 85 -31.27 -4.16 -9.80
C ASP A 85 -31.94 -3.50 -8.60
N TYR A 86 -31.42 -3.72 -7.39
CA TYR A 86 -31.88 -3.02 -6.19
C TYR A 86 -31.69 -1.50 -6.31
N HIS A 87 -30.50 -1.06 -6.73
CA HIS A 87 -30.18 0.36 -6.83
C HIS A 87 -30.80 1.08 -8.03
N SER A 88 -31.44 0.34 -8.95
CA SER A 88 -32.32 0.91 -9.97
C SER A 88 -33.66 1.40 -9.39
N GLN A 89 -34.05 0.88 -8.22
CA GLN A 89 -35.32 1.18 -7.56
C GLN A 89 -35.13 1.98 -6.26
N VAL A 90 -34.02 1.76 -5.54
CA VAL A 90 -33.75 2.35 -4.23
C VAL A 90 -32.38 3.02 -4.23
N MET A 91 -32.29 4.28 -3.80
CA MET A 91 -30.99 4.97 -3.77
C MET A 91 -30.07 4.37 -2.71
N ASP A 92 -30.57 4.15 -1.49
CA ASP A 92 -29.85 3.53 -0.36
C ASP A 92 -28.38 4.01 -0.22
N GLY A 93 -28.19 5.34 -0.25
CA GLY A 93 -26.86 5.98 -0.16
C GLY A 93 -26.22 6.36 -1.49
N LEU A 94 -26.73 5.91 -2.65
CA LEU A 94 -26.29 6.39 -3.95
C LEU A 94 -26.75 7.83 -4.22
N VAL A 95 -25.95 8.54 -5.02
CA VAL A 95 -26.22 9.93 -5.45
C VAL A 95 -27.48 10.04 -6.34
N THR A 96 -27.82 8.97 -7.07
CA THR A 96 -29.02 8.88 -7.91
C THR A 96 -29.35 7.40 -8.14
N LEU A 97 -30.61 7.12 -8.50
CA LEU A 97 -31.02 5.81 -9.00
C LEU A 97 -30.29 5.44 -10.28
N LEU A 98 -30.01 4.15 -10.45
CA LEU A 98 -29.45 3.59 -11.67
C LEU A 98 -30.54 3.52 -12.75
N LYS A 99 -30.39 4.31 -13.82
CA LYS A 99 -31.42 4.45 -14.86
C LYS A 99 -31.01 3.80 -16.17
N LYS A 100 -29.75 3.98 -16.59
CA LYS A 100 -29.29 3.54 -17.91
C LYS A 100 -27.90 2.90 -17.83
N PRO A 101 -27.74 1.65 -18.26
CA PRO A 101 -26.41 1.07 -18.38
C PRO A 101 -25.63 1.73 -19.52
N CYS A 102 -24.39 2.12 -19.24
CA CYS A 102 -23.37 2.48 -20.20
C CYS A 102 -22.77 1.17 -20.73
N ASN A 103 -23.32 0.68 -21.84
CA ASN A 103 -22.85 -0.54 -22.47
C ASN A 103 -21.49 -0.32 -23.15
N ARG A 104 -20.64 -1.35 -23.12
CA ARG A 104 -19.37 -1.37 -23.85
C ARG A 104 -19.59 -1.03 -25.33
N PRO A 105 -18.71 -0.20 -25.93
CA PRO A 105 -18.72 0.02 -27.37
C PRO A 105 -18.56 -1.28 -28.16
N LYS A 106 -19.01 -1.27 -29.42
CA LYS A 106 -18.85 -2.43 -30.31
C LYS A 106 -17.37 -2.86 -30.37
N ASN A 107 -17.13 -4.16 -30.29
CA ASN A 107 -15.80 -4.81 -30.31
C ASN A 107 -14.92 -4.59 -29.05
N VAL A 108 -15.42 -3.93 -28.01
CA VAL A 108 -14.73 -3.85 -26.72
C VAL A 108 -15.15 -5.03 -25.84
N LYS A 109 -14.19 -5.88 -25.46
CA LYS A 109 -14.41 -6.97 -24.51
C LYS A 109 -14.16 -6.48 -23.07
N PRO A 110 -14.70 -7.14 -22.04
CA PRO A 110 -14.29 -6.89 -20.67
C PRO A 110 -12.78 -7.07 -20.55
N LYS A 111 -12.11 -6.12 -19.88
CA LYS A 111 -10.69 -6.19 -19.60
C LYS A 111 -10.45 -7.27 -18.55
N VAL A 112 -10.16 -8.49 -19.00
CA VAL A 112 -9.81 -9.60 -18.12
C VAL A 112 -8.36 -9.45 -17.71
N GLY A 113 -8.11 -9.52 -16.41
CA GLY A 113 -6.76 -9.55 -15.86
C GLY A 113 -6.04 -10.85 -16.20
N LEU A 114 -5.65 -11.04 -17.46
CA LEU A 114 -4.99 -12.26 -17.98
C LEU A 114 -3.74 -12.67 -17.18
N PHE A 115 -3.17 -11.71 -16.44
CA PHE A 115 -1.93 -11.87 -15.69
C PHE A 115 -2.06 -11.43 -14.23
N GLU A 116 -3.26 -11.23 -13.68
CA GLU A 116 -3.42 -10.77 -12.28
C GLU A 116 -2.82 -11.77 -11.28
N ASP A 117 -3.00 -13.07 -11.51
CA ASP A 117 -2.39 -14.12 -10.68
C ASP A 117 -0.85 -14.07 -10.73
N ILE A 118 -0.29 -13.76 -11.90
CA ILE A 118 1.16 -13.61 -12.09
C ILE A 118 1.63 -12.29 -11.49
N LYS A 119 0.83 -11.23 -11.55
CA LYS A 119 1.14 -9.90 -11.05
C LYS A 119 1.40 -9.92 -9.55
N GLU A 120 0.53 -10.58 -8.79
CA GLU A 120 0.71 -10.75 -7.34
C GLU A 120 2.03 -11.47 -7.02
N LYS A 121 2.34 -12.55 -7.75
CA LYS A 121 3.60 -13.29 -7.62
C LYS A 121 4.81 -12.42 -7.96
N LEU A 122 4.76 -11.66 -9.06
CA LEU A 122 5.85 -10.78 -9.49
C LEU A 122 6.10 -9.65 -8.50
N ILE A 123 5.05 -9.01 -7.98
CA ILE A 123 5.18 -7.97 -6.95
C ILE A 123 5.88 -8.55 -5.72
N ARG A 124 5.43 -9.71 -5.24
CA ARG A 124 6.01 -10.36 -4.07
C ARG A 124 7.47 -10.72 -4.28
N GLU A 125 7.81 -11.35 -5.41
CA GLU A 125 9.20 -11.67 -5.76
C GLU A 125 10.06 -10.42 -5.91
N TYR A 126 9.52 -9.36 -6.51
CA TYR A 126 10.23 -8.09 -6.67
C TYR A 126 10.57 -7.48 -5.31
N VAL A 127 9.63 -7.43 -4.38
CA VAL A 127 9.88 -6.89 -3.04
C VAL A 127 10.90 -7.75 -2.28
N GLN A 128 10.76 -9.08 -2.35
CA GLN A 128 11.71 -10.02 -1.73
C GLN A 128 13.12 -9.88 -2.31
N GLN A 129 13.28 -9.77 -3.62
CA GLN A 129 14.60 -9.69 -4.27
C GLN A 129 15.26 -8.31 -4.10
N THR A 130 14.47 -7.25 -3.98
CA THR A 130 14.98 -5.88 -3.95
C THR A 130 15.32 -5.43 -2.52
N TRP A 131 14.51 -5.80 -1.54
CA TRP A 131 14.70 -5.37 -0.14
C TRP A 131 14.90 -6.53 0.84
N ASN A 132 14.96 -7.79 0.38
CA ASN A 132 15.10 -8.98 1.22
C ASN A 132 14.03 -9.13 2.32
N LEU A 133 12.85 -8.52 2.12
CA LEU A 133 11.78 -8.50 3.10
C LEU A 133 11.04 -9.85 3.17
N GLN A 134 10.62 -10.23 4.37
CA GLN A 134 9.85 -11.44 4.65
C GLN A 134 8.73 -11.16 5.67
N GLY A 135 7.83 -12.13 5.84
CA GLY A 135 6.77 -12.09 6.85
C GLY A 135 5.90 -10.83 6.79
N ALA A 136 5.57 -10.27 7.95
CA ALA A 136 4.71 -9.09 8.05
C ALA A 136 5.29 -7.84 7.34
N GLY A 137 6.62 -7.65 7.36
CA GLY A 137 7.26 -6.52 6.69
C GLY A 137 7.06 -6.54 5.17
N LEU A 138 7.10 -7.73 4.56
CA LEU A 138 6.78 -7.95 3.15
C LEU A 138 5.30 -7.66 2.85
N GLU A 139 4.37 -8.20 3.64
CA GLU A 139 2.93 -7.97 3.41
C GLU A 139 2.57 -6.48 3.51
N LEU A 140 3.11 -5.79 4.52
CA LEU A 140 2.87 -4.37 4.74
C LEU A 140 3.48 -3.49 3.63
N ALA A 141 4.59 -3.91 3.04
CA ALA A 141 5.19 -3.22 1.90
C ALA A 141 4.27 -3.33 0.69
N ILE A 142 3.76 -4.53 0.42
CA ILE A 142 2.82 -4.79 -0.67
C ILE A 142 1.52 -4.00 -0.45
N ILE A 143 0.93 -4.05 0.75
CA ILE A 143 -0.34 -3.36 1.06
C ILE A 143 -0.24 -1.84 0.89
N SER A 144 0.86 -1.22 1.30
CA SER A 144 1.01 0.24 1.23
C SER A 144 1.45 0.71 -0.16
N GLN A 145 2.31 -0.05 -0.83
CA GLN A 145 3.01 0.41 -2.03
C GLN A 145 2.57 -0.32 -3.29
N ARG A 146 1.48 -1.10 -3.25
CA ARG A 146 0.96 -1.86 -4.40
C ARG A 146 0.94 -1.02 -5.69
N PRO A 147 0.36 0.19 -5.75
CA PRO A 147 0.30 0.94 -7.00
C PRO A 147 1.68 1.30 -7.57
N GLN A 148 2.63 1.65 -6.71
CA GLN A 148 4.02 1.96 -7.07
C GLN A 148 4.75 0.70 -7.54
N LEU A 149 4.60 -0.41 -6.82
CA LEU A 149 5.19 -1.71 -7.15
C LEU A 149 4.68 -2.20 -8.51
N GLU A 150 3.39 -2.05 -8.80
CA GLU A 150 2.80 -2.36 -10.11
C GLU A 150 3.47 -1.58 -11.25
N LYS A 151 3.73 -0.28 -11.03
CA LYS A 151 4.45 0.55 -12.01
C LYS A 151 5.90 0.09 -12.19
N ARG A 152 6.59 -0.31 -11.11
CA ARG A 152 7.97 -0.80 -11.16
C ARG A 152 8.07 -2.13 -11.90
N ILE A 153 7.25 -3.12 -11.54
CA ILE A 153 7.30 -4.44 -12.18
C ILE A 153 6.90 -4.36 -13.65
N ALA A 154 5.98 -3.47 -14.03
CA ALA A 154 5.51 -3.36 -15.42
C ALA A 154 6.65 -3.05 -16.42
N ILE A 155 7.76 -2.43 -15.96
CA ILE A 155 8.91 -2.06 -16.78
C ILE A 155 9.63 -3.30 -17.31
N THR A 156 9.91 -4.29 -16.45
CA THR A 156 10.69 -5.49 -16.80
C THR A 156 9.86 -6.78 -16.84
N ALA A 157 8.61 -6.76 -16.35
CA ALA A 157 7.76 -7.95 -16.25
C ALA A 157 7.59 -8.69 -17.57
N HIS A 158 7.59 -7.96 -18.69
CA HIS A 158 7.46 -8.54 -20.03
C HIS A 158 8.51 -9.61 -20.32
N GLU A 159 9.74 -9.51 -19.77
CA GLU A 159 10.81 -10.49 -20.01
C GLU A 159 10.52 -11.87 -19.41
N ARG A 160 9.72 -11.90 -18.32
CA ARG A 160 9.29 -13.12 -17.64
C ARG A 160 7.99 -13.69 -18.20
N MET A 161 7.36 -13.00 -19.15
CA MET A 161 6.08 -13.41 -19.69
C MET A 161 6.22 -14.53 -20.71
N VAL A 162 5.32 -15.52 -20.62
CA VAL A 162 5.25 -16.65 -21.56
C VAL A 162 5.06 -16.20 -23.01
N TRP A 163 4.42 -15.04 -23.23
CA TRP A 163 4.19 -14.47 -24.56
C TRP A 163 5.40 -13.70 -25.11
N PHE A 164 6.44 -13.43 -24.32
CA PHE A 164 7.63 -12.72 -24.78
C PHE A 164 8.75 -13.69 -25.16
N HIS A 165 9.09 -13.71 -26.44
CA HIS A 165 10.00 -14.70 -27.01
C HIS A 165 11.43 -14.19 -27.19
N GLY A 166 11.74 -12.98 -26.72
CA GLY A 166 13.06 -12.36 -26.92
C GLY A 166 13.39 -12.15 -28.40
N ALA A 167 14.67 -12.25 -28.76
CA ALA A 167 15.20 -11.94 -30.09
C ALA A 167 15.03 -13.10 -31.10
N ILE A 168 13.80 -13.57 -31.33
CA ILE A 168 13.51 -14.51 -32.42
C ILE A 168 13.27 -13.79 -33.76
N THR A 169 13.60 -14.45 -34.86
CA THR A 169 13.36 -13.93 -36.22
C THR A 169 11.87 -13.92 -36.56
N ARG A 170 11.50 -13.20 -37.63
CA ARG A 170 10.11 -13.20 -38.15
C ARG A 170 9.70 -14.60 -38.56
N GLU A 171 10.56 -15.25 -39.33
CA GLU A 171 10.39 -16.61 -39.86
C GLU A 171 10.36 -17.64 -38.72
N GLY A 172 11.07 -17.39 -37.61
CA GLY A 172 11.03 -18.23 -36.41
C GLY A 172 9.77 -18.03 -35.56
N SER A 173 9.04 -16.92 -35.73
CA SER A 173 7.81 -16.64 -34.97
C SER A 173 6.55 -17.25 -35.59
N GLU A 174 6.49 -17.31 -36.92
CA GLU A 174 5.35 -17.88 -37.66
C GLU A 174 5.03 -19.34 -37.30
N PRO A 175 6.00 -20.29 -37.33
CA PRO A 175 5.70 -21.69 -37.01
C PRO A 175 5.30 -21.88 -35.54
N ARG A 176 5.79 -21.04 -34.62
CA ARG A 176 5.37 -21.11 -33.20
C ARG A 176 3.89 -20.79 -33.01
N LEU A 177 3.35 -19.86 -33.80
CA LEU A 177 1.92 -19.54 -33.79
C LEU A 177 1.09 -20.56 -34.56
N GLN A 178 1.61 -21.09 -35.67
CA GLN A 178 0.88 -22.00 -36.57
C GLN A 178 0.83 -23.45 -36.09
N ASN A 179 1.85 -23.92 -35.34
CA ASN A 179 1.94 -25.30 -34.84
C ASN A 179 1.09 -25.56 -33.59
N GLY A 180 0.41 -24.54 -33.05
CA GLY A 180 -0.47 -24.64 -31.89
C GLY A 180 -1.96 -24.59 -32.25
N SER A 181 -2.79 -24.28 -31.24
CA SER A 181 -4.22 -24.03 -31.43
C SER A 181 -4.45 -22.86 -32.39
N ARG A 182 -5.17 -23.09 -33.50
CA ARG A 182 -5.46 -22.06 -34.52
C ARG A 182 -6.60 -21.12 -34.11
N ILE A 183 -6.50 -20.58 -32.90
CA ILE A 183 -7.50 -19.68 -32.32
C ILE A 183 -7.17 -18.25 -32.76
N ASN A 184 -8.17 -17.52 -33.25
CA ASN A 184 -8.02 -16.10 -33.56
C ASN A 184 -7.62 -15.31 -32.31
N GLY A 185 -6.60 -14.47 -32.47
CA GLY A 185 -6.05 -13.68 -31.37
C GLY A 185 -4.85 -14.32 -30.67
N ARG A 186 -4.48 -15.57 -31.02
CA ARG A 186 -3.27 -16.19 -30.47
C ARG A 186 -2.05 -15.35 -30.83
N PHE A 187 -1.19 -15.04 -29.86
CA PHE A 187 -0.15 -14.04 -30.07
C PHE A 187 1.18 -14.35 -29.39
N LEU A 188 2.24 -13.68 -29.84
CA LEU A 188 3.51 -13.55 -29.14
C LEU A 188 4.13 -12.18 -29.44
N VAL A 189 5.03 -11.74 -28.57
CA VAL A 189 5.85 -10.54 -28.77
C VAL A 189 7.31 -10.96 -28.89
N ARG A 190 8.01 -10.40 -29.87
CA ARG A 190 9.45 -10.62 -30.09
C ARG A 190 10.19 -9.31 -30.19
N GLN A 191 11.44 -9.31 -29.77
CA GLN A 191 12.37 -8.20 -29.94
C GLN A 191 12.86 -8.16 -31.39
N ARG A 192 12.83 -6.97 -32.00
CA ARG A 192 13.34 -6.76 -33.37
C ARG A 192 14.78 -6.29 -33.37
N ASP A 193 15.14 -5.43 -32.44
CA ASP A 193 16.48 -4.87 -32.30
C ASP A 193 16.82 -4.55 -30.84
N THR A 194 18.07 -4.15 -30.62
CA THR A 194 18.57 -3.73 -29.29
C THR A 194 18.10 -2.34 -28.88
N ASN A 195 17.42 -1.59 -29.76
CA ASN A 195 17.03 -0.19 -29.56
C ASN A 195 15.58 -0.05 -29.04
N GLY A 196 14.99 -1.15 -28.55
CA GLY A 196 13.64 -1.13 -28.00
C GLY A 196 12.53 -1.16 -29.05
N SER A 197 12.80 -1.67 -30.25
CA SER A 197 11.75 -2.02 -31.22
C SER A 197 11.33 -3.49 -31.07
N TYR A 198 10.03 -3.73 -31.17
CA TYR A 198 9.40 -5.04 -31.01
C TYR A 198 8.45 -5.35 -32.17
N ALA A 199 8.06 -6.62 -32.28
CA ALA A 199 7.00 -7.06 -33.17
C ALA A 199 5.95 -7.86 -32.38
N LEU A 200 4.71 -7.41 -32.45
CA LEU A 200 3.53 -8.15 -31.99
C LEU A 200 3.06 -9.05 -33.14
N CYS A 201 3.15 -10.36 -32.94
CA CYS A 201 2.75 -11.36 -33.93
C CYS A 201 1.40 -11.95 -33.52
N LEU A 202 0.39 -11.87 -34.40
CA LEU A 202 -1.01 -12.20 -34.11
C LEU A 202 -1.55 -13.19 -35.14
N LEU A 203 -2.14 -14.30 -34.70
CA LEU A 203 -2.84 -15.25 -35.56
C LEU A 203 -4.28 -14.78 -35.82
N HIS A 204 -4.64 -14.61 -37.10
CA HIS A 204 -5.99 -14.27 -37.53
C HIS A 204 -6.32 -15.03 -38.81
N GLU A 205 -7.42 -15.78 -38.81
CA GLU A 205 -7.90 -16.58 -39.95
C GLU A 205 -6.82 -17.53 -40.52
N GLY A 206 -6.00 -18.08 -39.63
CA GLY A 206 -4.90 -18.99 -40.00
C GLY A 206 -3.63 -18.30 -40.52
N GLN A 207 -3.63 -16.98 -40.65
CA GLN A 207 -2.47 -16.19 -41.08
C GLN A 207 -1.82 -15.46 -39.89
N VAL A 208 -0.49 -15.29 -39.94
CA VAL A 208 0.26 -14.57 -38.92
C VAL A 208 0.48 -13.13 -39.38
N MET A 209 -0.13 -12.20 -38.64
CA MET A 209 0.01 -10.77 -38.84
C MET A 209 1.15 -10.24 -37.95
N HIS A 210 1.99 -9.36 -38.50
CA HIS A 210 3.11 -8.76 -37.77
C HIS A 210 2.91 -7.26 -37.62
N TYR A 211 2.61 -6.81 -36.42
CA TYR A 211 2.49 -5.40 -36.06
C TYR A 211 3.82 -4.92 -35.50
N ARG A 212 4.35 -3.85 -36.08
CA ARG A 212 5.55 -3.19 -35.56
C ARG A 212 5.19 -2.44 -34.28
N VAL A 213 6.01 -2.54 -33.25
CA VAL A 213 5.88 -1.79 -32.01
C VAL A 213 7.16 -1.01 -31.81
N ASP A 214 7.08 0.31 -31.97
CA ASP A 214 8.25 1.19 -31.89
C ASP A 214 8.18 2.11 -30.68
N ARG A 215 9.36 2.48 -30.20
CA ARG A 215 9.53 3.45 -29.12
C ARG A 215 9.68 4.85 -29.71
N ASP A 216 8.89 5.80 -29.20
CA ASP A 216 8.99 7.20 -29.59
C ASP A 216 10.09 7.95 -28.80
N GLN A 217 10.26 9.24 -29.11
CA GLN A 217 11.25 10.09 -28.43
C GLN A 217 10.98 10.29 -26.93
N ALA A 218 9.73 10.08 -26.48
CA ALA A 218 9.34 10.14 -25.08
C ALA A 218 9.49 8.78 -24.38
N GLY A 219 10.01 7.76 -25.07
CA GLY A 219 10.19 6.42 -24.54
C GLY A 219 8.92 5.55 -24.56
N LYS A 220 7.82 6.04 -25.15
CA LYS A 220 6.54 5.33 -25.19
C LYS A 220 6.48 4.36 -26.37
N LEU A 221 5.89 3.20 -26.15
CA LEU A 221 5.69 2.12 -27.13
C LEU A 221 4.33 2.25 -27.80
N SER A 222 4.28 2.06 -29.12
CA SER A 222 3.01 2.06 -29.87
C SER A 222 3.11 1.26 -31.16
N ILE A 223 1.96 0.75 -31.64
CA ILE A 223 1.83 0.33 -33.04
C ILE A 223 1.66 1.59 -33.93
N PRO A 224 1.89 1.52 -35.26
CA PRO A 224 1.64 2.64 -36.15
C PRO A 224 0.23 3.21 -35.96
N GLU A 225 0.15 4.53 -35.72
CA GLU A 225 -1.11 5.28 -35.50
C GLU A 225 -1.93 4.82 -34.28
N GLY A 226 -1.37 3.97 -33.41
CA GLY A 226 -2.03 3.43 -32.23
C GLY A 226 -1.81 4.24 -30.96
N LYS A 227 -2.47 3.79 -29.88
CA LYS A 227 -2.28 4.33 -28.53
C LYS A 227 -0.83 4.12 -28.07
N LYS A 228 -0.34 5.07 -27.27
CA LYS A 228 1.02 5.05 -26.69
C LYS A 228 0.99 4.47 -25.27
N PHE A 229 1.96 3.63 -24.96
CA PHE A 229 2.10 2.91 -23.68
C PHE A 229 3.49 3.09 -23.10
N ASP A 230 3.65 3.00 -21.78
CA ASP A 230 4.97 3.10 -21.15
C ASP A 230 5.71 1.75 -21.22
N THR A 231 4.99 0.63 -21.22
CA THR A 231 5.58 -0.72 -21.18
C THR A 231 4.90 -1.70 -22.12
N LEU A 232 5.61 -2.76 -22.52
CA LEU A 232 5.04 -3.85 -23.31
C LEU A 232 3.90 -4.56 -22.57
N TRP A 233 3.97 -4.62 -21.24
CA TRP A 233 2.90 -5.17 -20.42
C TRP A 233 1.59 -4.41 -20.65
N GLN A 234 1.62 -3.08 -20.50
CA GLN A 234 0.44 -2.23 -20.70
C GLN A 234 -0.11 -2.35 -22.13
N LEU A 235 0.79 -2.46 -23.12
CA LEU A 235 0.43 -2.66 -24.52
C LEU A 235 -0.34 -3.97 -24.73
N VAL A 236 0.20 -5.09 -24.24
CA VAL A 236 -0.46 -6.41 -24.36
C VAL A 236 -1.78 -6.44 -23.60
N GLU A 237 -1.81 -5.84 -22.40
CA GLU A 237 -3.02 -5.71 -21.61
C GLU A 237 -4.10 -4.93 -22.36
N HIS A 238 -3.76 -3.79 -22.98
CA HIS A 238 -4.71 -2.99 -23.78
C HIS A 238 -5.26 -3.77 -24.97
N TYR A 239 -4.37 -4.38 -25.77
CA TYR A 239 -4.77 -5.08 -26.98
C TYR A 239 -5.51 -6.40 -26.71
N SER A 240 -5.49 -6.90 -25.48
CA SER A 240 -6.30 -8.07 -25.08
C SER A 240 -7.81 -7.80 -25.03
N TYR A 241 -8.22 -6.54 -24.87
CA TYR A 241 -9.64 -6.19 -24.72
C TYR A 241 -10.12 -5.14 -25.73
N LYS A 242 -9.20 -4.33 -26.30
CA LYS A 242 -9.46 -3.36 -27.36
C LYS A 242 -8.59 -3.66 -28.58
N PRO A 243 -9.18 -3.89 -29.77
CA PRO A 243 -8.37 -4.17 -30.96
C PRO A 243 -7.61 -2.93 -31.46
N ASP A 244 -8.20 -1.73 -31.42
CA ASP A 244 -7.57 -0.43 -31.75
C ASP A 244 -6.49 -0.46 -32.85
N GLY A 245 -6.85 -0.97 -34.04
CA GLY A 245 -5.95 -1.11 -35.20
C GLY A 245 -5.46 -2.54 -35.46
N LEU A 246 -5.65 -3.46 -34.53
CA LEU A 246 -5.48 -4.89 -34.74
C LEU A 246 -6.71 -5.51 -35.41
N LEU A 247 -6.49 -6.54 -36.24
CA LEU A 247 -7.58 -7.34 -36.82
C LEU A 247 -8.41 -8.10 -35.78
N HIS A 248 -7.82 -8.42 -34.63
CA HIS A 248 -8.50 -9.11 -33.53
C HIS A 248 -7.80 -8.80 -32.21
N VAL A 249 -8.56 -8.84 -31.10
CA VAL A 249 -7.98 -8.72 -29.75
C VAL A 249 -7.02 -9.88 -29.45
N LEU A 250 -6.02 -9.63 -28.62
CA LEU A 250 -5.12 -10.67 -28.12
C LEU A 250 -5.90 -11.63 -27.23
N THR A 251 -5.72 -12.94 -27.44
CA THR A 251 -6.43 -13.99 -26.70
C THR A 251 -5.46 -14.89 -25.96
N GLU A 252 -5.04 -16.00 -26.57
CA GLU A 252 -4.16 -16.98 -25.95
C GLU A 252 -2.69 -16.63 -26.22
N PRO A 253 -1.84 -16.49 -25.18
CA PRO A 253 -0.41 -16.33 -25.39
C PRO A 253 0.19 -17.62 -25.95
N CYS A 254 1.00 -17.52 -26.99
CA CYS A 254 1.86 -18.62 -27.41
C CYS A 254 2.97 -18.77 -26.36
N PRO A 255 3.13 -19.94 -25.72
CA PRO A 255 4.15 -20.13 -24.72
C PRO A 255 5.55 -20.22 -25.36
N ARG A 256 6.54 -19.62 -24.68
CA ARG A 256 7.95 -19.74 -25.04
C ARG A 256 8.43 -21.20 -24.83
N PRO A 257 9.13 -21.80 -25.80
CA PRO A 257 9.61 -23.19 -25.71
C PRO A 257 10.58 -23.47 -24.54
N ASP A 258 11.37 -22.46 -24.14
CA ASP A 258 12.44 -22.59 -23.14
C ASP A 258 12.05 -22.08 -21.74
N GLY A 259 10.77 -21.72 -21.53
CA GLY A 259 10.29 -21.14 -20.27
C GLY A 259 9.83 -22.21 -19.28
N ASP A 260 10.32 -22.14 -18.04
CA ASP A 260 9.85 -22.94 -16.92
C ASP A 260 8.32 -22.82 -16.77
N ASN A 261 7.62 -23.92 -17.03
CA ASN A 261 6.16 -23.98 -17.02
C ASN A 261 5.67 -24.01 -15.57
N GLY A 262 5.39 -22.84 -15.00
CA GLY A 262 4.54 -22.70 -13.81
C GLY A 262 3.06 -23.02 -14.10
N ARG A 263 2.74 -24.16 -14.71
CA ARG A 263 1.36 -24.66 -14.85
C ARG A 263 1.06 -25.71 -13.79
N THR A 264 0.41 -25.27 -12.73
CA THR A 264 -0.56 -26.05 -11.94
C THR A 264 -1.54 -26.75 -12.88
N ARG A 265 -1.42 -28.07 -13.02
CA ARG A 265 -2.45 -28.91 -13.64
C ARG A 265 -3.44 -29.31 -12.54
N ALA A 266 -4.66 -28.80 -12.61
CA ALA A 266 -5.77 -29.27 -11.79
C ALA A 266 -6.33 -30.61 -12.33
N ARG A 267 -6.56 -31.55 -11.40
CA ARG A 267 -7.29 -32.85 -11.47
C ARG A 267 -6.70 -33.98 -12.32
N GLU A 268 -6.72 -35.26 -11.94
CA GLU A 268 -7.16 -36.03 -10.76
C GLU A 268 -6.53 -37.44 -10.93
N VAL A 269 -6.20 -38.16 -9.85
CA VAL A 269 -6.44 -39.62 -9.61
C VAL A 269 -5.55 -40.09 -8.43
N LEU A 270 -6.22 -40.73 -7.47
CA LEU A 270 -5.66 -41.38 -6.29
C LEU A 270 -4.60 -42.42 -6.64
N GLU A 271 -3.55 -42.53 -5.83
CA GLU A 271 -3.16 -43.78 -5.15
C GLU A 271 -1.97 -43.53 -4.18
N THR A 272 -2.07 -44.12 -2.99
CA THR A 272 -1.01 -44.33 -1.99
C THR A 272 -1.14 -45.76 -1.49
N PRO A 273 -0.15 -46.39 -0.80
CA PRO A 273 1.29 -46.16 -0.78
C PRO A 273 2.11 -47.48 -0.89
N SER A 274 3.43 -47.41 -1.07
CA SER A 274 4.31 -48.46 -0.53
C SER A 274 5.71 -47.96 -0.20
N LEU A 275 6.14 -48.30 1.03
CA LEU A 275 7.49 -48.20 1.57
C LEU A 275 8.51 -48.90 0.66
N GLU A 276 9.73 -48.37 0.59
CA GLU A 276 10.95 -49.16 0.84
C GLU A 276 12.19 -48.28 1.06
N SER A 277 13.20 -48.91 1.64
CA SER A 277 14.21 -48.32 2.51
C SER A 277 15.64 -48.43 1.98
N ARG A 278 16.57 -47.64 2.58
CA ARG A 278 18.04 -47.86 2.68
C ARG A 278 18.84 -47.61 1.37
N ARG A 279 20.09 -47.12 1.35
CA ARG A 279 21.19 -47.11 2.32
C ARG A 279 22.29 -46.12 1.87
N ARG A 280 23.09 -45.66 2.83
CA ARG A 280 24.34 -44.90 2.69
C ARG A 280 25.46 -45.74 2.06
N THR A 281 26.41 -45.07 1.39
CA THR A 281 27.85 -45.37 1.46
C THR A 281 28.71 -44.16 1.10
N ALA A 282 29.75 -43.95 1.88
CA ALA A 282 30.82 -42.98 1.70
C ALA A 282 32.02 -43.62 0.98
N ALA A 283 32.83 -42.81 0.29
CA ALA A 283 34.24 -43.11 0.05
C ALA A 283 35.03 -41.81 -0.19
N CYS A 284 36.13 -41.70 0.55
CA CYS A 284 37.11 -40.61 0.59
C CYS A 284 38.19 -40.71 -0.51
N LEU A 285 39.08 -39.71 -0.45
CA LEU A 285 40.50 -39.64 -0.87
C LEU A 285 40.71 -39.07 -2.29
N SER A 286 41.64 -38.16 -2.56
CA SER A 286 42.79 -37.60 -1.82
C SER A 286 43.49 -36.55 -2.72
N GLY A 287 44.28 -35.61 -2.16
CA GLY A 287 45.51 -35.17 -2.83
C GLY A 287 45.96 -33.70 -2.78
N ARG A 288 46.74 -33.37 -1.75
CA ARG A 288 48.01 -32.58 -1.74
C ARG A 288 48.08 -31.12 -2.23
N ALA A 289 48.19 -30.23 -1.24
CA ALA A 289 49.31 -29.35 -0.84
C ALA A 289 50.21 -28.62 -1.88
N GLY A 290 50.37 -27.31 -1.67
CA GLY A 290 51.47 -26.45 -2.18
C GLY A 290 51.53 -25.11 -1.44
N ARG A 291 52.74 -24.62 -1.16
CA ARG A 291 53.14 -23.64 -0.11
C ARG A 291 53.16 -22.16 -0.56
N SER A 292 53.10 -21.25 0.43
CA SER A 292 53.34 -19.79 0.41
C SER A 292 54.78 -19.39 0.03
N PRO A 293 55.10 -18.09 -0.22
CA PRO A 293 55.46 -17.19 0.90
C PRO A 293 55.07 -15.69 0.75
N SER A 294 55.30 -14.97 1.85
CA SER A 294 54.98 -13.60 2.25
C SER A 294 55.75 -12.45 1.57
N ASN A 295 55.17 -11.23 1.58
CA ASN A 295 55.90 -9.99 1.92
C ASN A 295 54.97 -8.83 2.38
N ARG A 296 55.47 -8.03 3.33
CA ARG A 296 54.82 -6.89 4.03
C ARG A 296 54.90 -5.57 3.23
N MET A 297 53.89 -4.70 3.35
CA MET A 297 53.94 -3.35 4.00
C MET A 297 52.74 -2.43 3.62
N SER A 298 51.92 -2.10 4.63
CA SER A 298 51.57 -0.74 5.11
C SER A 298 51.06 0.40 4.18
N LEU A 299 49.80 0.79 4.45
CA LEU A 299 49.19 2.16 4.56
C LEU A 299 48.08 2.60 3.58
N THR A 300 46.99 3.02 4.23
CA THR A 300 45.98 4.04 3.88
C THR A 300 45.17 3.86 2.60
N GLN A 301 43.90 3.41 2.74
CA GLN A 301 42.77 4.00 2.01
C GLN A 301 41.41 3.50 2.55
N THR A 302 40.58 4.48 2.89
CA THR A 302 39.11 4.55 2.95
C THR A 302 38.34 3.23 2.80
N TRP A 303 37.63 2.83 3.86
CA TRP A 303 36.70 1.71 3.85
C TRP A 303 35.48 2.03 2.97
N VAL A 304 35.52 1.57 1.72
CA VAL A 304 34.31 1.24 0.96
C VAL A 304 34.02 -0.21 1.29
N ALA A 305 32.89 -0.48 1.94
CA ALA A 305 32.44 -1.84 2.19
C ALA A 305 32.30 -2.58 0.86
N ARG A 306 33.21 -3.55 0.60
CA ARG A 306 33.04 -4.52 -0.48
C ARG A 306 31.93 -5.47 -0.08
N HIS A 307 30.71 -5.18 -0.51
CA HIS A 307 29.69 -6.21 -0.63
C HIS A 307 30.19 -7.26 -1.63
N THR A 308 30.36 -8.49 -1.16
CA THR A 308 30.40 -9.68 -2.02
C THR A 308 29.15 -9.65 -2.90
N ALA A 309 29.34 -9.60 -4.22
CA ALA A 309 28.24 -9.64 -5.17
C ALA A 309 27.42 -10.93 -4.96
N PRO A 310 26.08 -10.87 -4.96
CA PRO A 310 25.26 -12.07 -4.93
C PRO A 310 25.52 -12.89 -6.22
N GLU A 311 25.57 -14.22 -6.10
CA GLU A 311 25.75 -15.16 -7.23
C GLU A 311 24.58 -15.16 -8.24
N ASN A 312 23.58 -14.28 -8.07
CA ASN A 312 22.52 -14.02 -9.03
C ASN A 312 22.19 -12.51 -9.04
N PRO A 313 22.47 -11.76 -10.12
CA PRO A 313 22.06 -10.36 -10.22
C PRO A 313 20.53 -10.25 -10.16
N ASN A 314 20.01 -9.28 -9.42
CA ASN A 314 18.57 -9.05 -9.34
C ASN A 314 18.07 -8.65 -10.75
N PRO A 315 17.21 -9.44 -11.41
CA PRO A 315 16.78 -9.16 -12.78
C PRO A 315 15.89 -7.90 -12.88
N TYR A 316 15.46 -7.33 -11.75
CA TYR A 316 14.75 -6.05 -11.70
C TYR A 316 15.68 -4.84 -11.51
N GLU A 317 16.98 -5.08 -11.34
CA GLU A 317 18.04 -4.07 -11.15
C GLU A 317 18.39 -3.41 -12.50
N THR A 318 17.40 -2.80 -13.13
CA THR A 318 17.64 -1.80 -14.18
C THR A 318 18.12 -0.53 -13.52
N ARG A 319 19.00 0.25 -14.19
CA ARG A 319 19.49 1.58 -13.77
C ARG A 319 18.31 2.55 -13.55
N LEU A 320 17.58 2.37 -12.46
CA LEU A 320 16.62 3.32 -11.96
C LEU A 320 17.42 4.48 -11.39
N PRO A 321 17.00 5.73 -11.61
CA PRO A 321 17.63 6.87 -10.96
C PRO A 321 17.60 6.58 -9.45
N ASN A 322 18.77 6.68 -8.83
CA ASN A 322 18.98 6.51 -7.40
C ASN A 322 17.98 7.45 -6.70
N THR A 323 16.86 6.95 -6.17
CA THR A 323 15.89 7.74 -5.42
C THR A 323 16.43 7.97 -4.02
N SER A 324 17.64 8.54 -3.92
CA SER A 324 18.18 9.06 -2.68
C SER A 324 17.61 10.47 -2.49
N GLY A 325 16.76 10.66 -1.47
CA GLY A 325 16.17 11.95 -1.16
C GLY A 325 14.74 11.84 -0.64
N THR A 326 14.04 12.97 -0.62
CA THR A 326 12.68 13.09 -0.05
C THR A 326 11.62 12.23 -0.73
N ASP A 327 11.92 11.67 -1.91
CA ASP A 327 10.96 10.93 -2.74
C ASP A 327 11.18 9.40 -2.69
N ALA A 328 12.03 8.93 -1.76
CA ALA A 328 12.28 7.51 -1.54
C ALA A 328 11.02 6.77 -1.05
N MET A 329 10.84 5.52 -1.50
CA MET A 329 9.74 4.68 -1.02
C MET A 329 10.02 4.23 0.43
N PRO A 330 9.01 3.83 1.21
CA PRO A 330 9.20 3.44 2.61
C PRO A 330 10.35 2.45 2.82
N MET A 331 10.41 1.38 2.01
CA MET A 331 11.39 0.30 2.04
C MET A 331 12.81 0.71 1.59
N ASP A 332 12.96 1.84 0.91
CA ASP A 332 14.28 2.39 0.56
C ASP A 332 14.96 3.08 1.77
N THR A 333 14.26 3.17 2.91
CA THR A 333 14.74 3.83 4.13
C THR A 333 15.19 2.83 5.19
N GLU A 334 16.20 3.21 5.99
CA GLU A 334 16.75 2.39 7.09
C GLU A 334 15.79 2.18 8.28
N VAL A 335 14.64 2.88 8.28
CA VAL A 335 13.63 2.83 9.36
C VAL A 335 12.38 2.04 8.95
N TYR A 336 12.38 1.40 7.77
CA TYR A 336 11.31 0.49 7.39
C TYR A 336 11.31 -0.76 8.26
N GLU A 337 12.43 -1.47 8.30
CA GLU A 337 12.63 -2.60 9.19
C GLU A 337 13.01 -2.14 10.60
N SER A 338 12.70 -2.98 11.59
CA SER A 338 13.12 -2.76 12.96
C SER A 338 14.66 -2.73 13.04
N PRO A 339 15.27 -1.87 13.87
CA PRO A 339 16.71 -1.94 14.15
C PRO A 339 17.16 -3.32 14.70
N TYR A 340 16.22 -4.13 15.20
CA TYR A 340 16.46 -5.47 15.71
C TYR A 340 16.09 -6.58 14.71
N ALA A 341 15.90 -6.24 13.43
CA ALA A 341 15.69 -7.23 12.37
C ALA A 341 16.96 -8.04 12.06
N ASP A 342 18.16 -7.48 12.33
CA ASP A 342 19.42 -8.23 12.32
C ASP A 342 19.46 -9.19 13.52
N PRO A 343 19.52 -10.52 13.33
CA PRO A 343 19.55 -11.50 14.42
C PRO A 343 20.72 -11.31 15.40
N ASP A 344 21.80 -10.66 14.98
CA ASP A 344 22.96 -10.38 15.83
C ASP A 344 22.78 -9.11 16.68
N GLU A 345 21.83 -8.23 16.34
CA GLU A 345 21.43 -7.07 17.15
C GLU A 345 20.41 -7.51 18.20
N LEU A 346 20.92 -7.95 19.34
CA LEU A 346 20.11 -8.36 20.49
C LEU A 346 19.25 -7.21 21.01
N ARG A 347 17.94 -7.42 21.03
CA ARG A 347 16.97 -6.50 21.60
C ARG A 347 17.18 -6.34 23.11
N SER A 348 17.57 -5.14 23.53
CA SER A 348 17.66 -4.74 24.94
C SER A 348 16.52 -3.78 25.26
N SER A 349 15.86 -3.95 26.41
CA SER A 349 14.81 -3.02 26.85
C SER A 349 15.38 -1.69 27.36
N THR A 350 16.65 -1.68 27.75
CA THR A 350 17.36 -0.52 28.28
C THR A 350 18.48 -0.08 27.35
N VAL A 351 18.64 1.23 27.23
CA VAL A 351 19.72 1.90 26.51
C VAL A 351 20.76 2.40 27.51
N ASP A 352 22.00 1.96 27.34
CA ASP A 352 23.12 2.49 28.12
C ASP A 352 23.38 3.96 27.75
N ARG A 353 23.34 4.83 28.75
CA ARG A 353 23.61 6.27 28.63
C ARG A 353 24.97 6.55 27.98
N SER A 354 25.96 5.69 28.19
CA SER A 354 27.31 5.82 27.62
C SER A 354 27.35 5.65 26.10
N GLN A 355 26.34 4.97 25.54
CA GLN A 355 26.20 4.71 24.11
C GLN A 355 25.24 5.70 23.42
N LEU A 356 24.64 6.64 24.16
CA LEU A 356 23.70 7.62 23.65
C LEU A 356 24.31 9.03 23.66
N PHE A 357 24.46 9.61 22.48
CA PHE A 357 25.05 10.92 22.27
C PHE A 357 23.97 11.87 21.76
N LEU A 358 23.70 12.95 22.49
CA LEU A 358 22.69 13.94 22.10
C LEU A 358 23.36 15.06 21.32
N GLU A 359 22.74 15.48 20.22
CA GLU A 359 23.16 16.64 19.43
C GLU A 359 22.61 17.94 20.05
N ASP A 360 23.30 19.06 19.82
CA ASP A 360 22.82 20.36 20.24
C ASP A 360 21.59 20.79 19.41
N GLY A 361 20.55 21.26 20.10
CA GLY A 361 19.33 21.77 19.49
C GLY A 361 18.11 20.91 19.72
N GLU A 362 17.00 21.56 20.06
CA GLU A 362 15.71 20.89 20.26
C GLU A 362 15.02 20.65 18.91
N LEU A 363 14.60 19.41 18.65
CA LEU A 363 13.70 19.09 17.53
C LEU A 363 12.28 19.58 17.83
N GLY A 364 11.90 19.59 19.11
CA GLY A 364 10.65 20.15 19.58
C GLY A 364 10.46 19.93 21.08
N SER A 365 9.53 20.67 21.67
CA SER A 365 9.15 20.54 23.08
C SER A 365 7.63 20.52 23.22
N GLY A 366 7.16 19.83 24.25
CA GLY A 366 5.72 19.63 24.48
C GLY A 366 5.37 19.43 25.95
N ASN A 367 4.14 18.99 26.19
CA ASN A 367 3.66 18.76 27.56
C ASN A 367 4.51 17.70 28.28
N PHE A 368 4.90 16.65 27.58
CA PHE A 368 5.59 15.47 28.14
C PHE A 368 7.10 15.59 28.25
N GLY A 369 7.72 16.60 27.63
CA GLY A 369 9.18 16.69 27.59
C GLY A 369 9.71 17.43 26.38
N THR A 370 11.02 17.36 26.23
CA THR A 370 11.78 17.90 25.10
C THR A 370 12.32 16.76 24.25
N VAL A 371 12.28 16.92 22.93
CA VAL A 371 12.80 15.96 21.96
C VAL A 371 14.07 16.51 21.34
N MET A 372 15.14 15.73 21.42
CA MET A 372 16.45 16.06 20.86
C MET A 372 16.84 15.03 19.81
N LYS A 373 17.68 15.44 18.86
CA LYS A 373 18.34 14.50 17.94
C LYS A 373 19.53 13.86 18.66
N GLY A 374 19.85 12.62 18.34
CA GLY A 374 21.03 11.97 18.87
C GLY A 374 21.51 10.80 18.00
N ILE A 375 22.62 10.22 18.44
CA ILE A 375 23.22 9.02 17.87
C ILE A 375 23.25 7.95 18.97
N TYR A 376 22.68 6.79 18.67
CA TYR A 376 22.76 5.61 19.52
C TYR A 376 23.74 4.60 18.91
N LYS A 377 24.80 4.28 19.67
CA LYS A 377 25.79 3.28 19.28
C LYS A 377 25.27 1.88 19.60
N MET A 378 24.85 1.17 18.56
CA MET A 378 24.49 -0.25 18.62
C MET A 378 25.75 -1.11 18.48
N LYS A 379 25.61 -2.44 18.51
CA LYS A 379 26.78 -3.33 18.49
C LYS A 379 27.55 -3.26 17.18
N LYS A 380 26.84 -3.19 16.06
CA LYS A 380 27.45 -3.15 14.72
C LYS A 380 27.35 -1.79 14.04
N THR A 381 26.37 -0.98 14.42
CA THR A 381 26.01 0.25 13.70
C THR A 381 25.82 1.42 14.65
N GLU A 382 25.92 2.64 14.11
CA GLU A 382 25.49 3.85 14.80
C GLU A 382 24.16 4.28 14.17
N LYS A 383 23.11 4.45 14.98
CA LYS A 383 21.77 4.81 14.50
C LYS A 383 21.43 6.22 14.91
N THR A 384 20.93 7.00 13.96
CA THR A 384 20.37 8.32 14.26
C THR A 384 19.00 8.15 14.91
N VAL A 385 18.78 8.81 16.04
CA VAL A 385 17.62 8.62 16.90
C VAL A 385 16.99 9.96 17.31
N ALA A 386 15.70 9.91 17.63
CA ALA A 386 15.01 10.96 18.37
C ALA A 386 14.94 10.55 19.85
N VAL A 387 15.38 11.42 20.74
CA VAL A 387 15.41 11.19 22.19
C VAL A 387 14.44 12.12 22.87
N LYS A 388 13.35 11.57 23.44
CA LYS A 388 12.40 12.33 24.23
C LYS A 388 12.82 12.28 25.69
N ILE A 389 13.31 13.41 26.19
CA ILE A 389 13.68 13.63 27.58
C ILE A 389 12.41 14.02 28.33
N LEU A 390 11.93 13.13 29.21
CA LEU A 390 10.74 13.37 30.00
C LEU A 390 11.04 14.34 31.14
N LYS A 391 10.04 15.14 31.52
CA LYS A 391 10.17 16.04 32.67
C LYS A 391 10.21 15.21 33.95
N ASN A 392 11.19 15.48 34.81
CA ASN A 392 11.28 14.87 36.14
C ASN A 392 10.13 15.39 37.02
N ASP A 393 9.13 14.55 37.31
CA ASP A 393 8.25 14.69 38.47
C ASP A 393 8.84 13.78 39.57
N GLU A 394 9.86 14.27 40.28
CA GLU A 394 10.61 13.48 41.28
C GLU A 394 9.73 12.99 42.44
N ASP A 395 8.58 13.61 42.67
CA ASP A 395 7.74 13.38 43.86
C ASP A 395 6.69 12.26 43.72
N ASN A 396 6.64 11.54 42.58
CA ASN A 396 5.57 10.54 42.39
C ASN A 396 6.03 9.22 41.75
N LEU A 397 6.61 8.34 42.56
CA LEU A 397 7.03 6.98 42.20
C LEU A 397 5.96 6.20 41.41
N SER A 398 4.67 6.38 41.76
CA SER A 398 3.56 5.70 41.09
C SER A 398 3.39 6.10 39.62
N VAL A 399 3.67 7.37 39.28
CA VAL A 399 3.60 7.89 37.92
C VAL A 399 4.78 7.35 37.10
N ARG A 400 5.98 7.30 37.69
CA ARG A 400 7.16 6.72 37.04
C ARG A 400 6.97 5.24 36.71
N GLU A 401 6.43 4.43 37.63
CA GLU A 401 6.14 3.02 37.38
C GLU A 401 5.11 2.82 36.27
N GLU A 402 4.07 3.66 36.23
CA GLU A 402 3.05 3.61 35.17
C GLU A 402 3.67 3.96 33.80
N MET A 403 4.51 5.01 33.75
CA MET A 403 5.25 5.40 32.54
C MET A 403 6.21 4.30 32.05
N LEU A 404 6.97 3.67 32.95
CA LEU A 404 7.87 2.57 32.58
C LEU A 404 7.08 1.35 32.08
N ARG A 405 5.92 1.06 32.68
CA ARG A 405 5.05 -0.02 32.20
C ARG A 405 4.55 0.26 30.79
N GLU A 406 4.11 1.49 30.50
CA GLU A 406 3.70 1.90 29.16
C GLU A 406 4.84 1.84 28.15
N ALA A 407 6.01 2.36 28.52
CA ALA A 407 7.19 2.33 27.68
C ALA A 407 7.60 0.88 27.35
N ASN A 408 7.50 -0.05 28.30
CA ASN A 408 7.76 -1.48 28.04
C ASN A 408 6.75 -2.11 27.06
N VAL A 409 5.46 -1.73 27.10
CA VAL A 409 4.49 -2.17 26.10
C VAL A 409 4.77 -1.54 24.74
N MET A 410 5.08 -0.24 24.72
CA MET A 410 5.42 0.49 23.50
C MET A 410 6.63 -0.08 22.78
N GLN A 411 7.63 -0.55 23.53
CA GLN A 411 8.76 -1.24 22.93
C GLN A 411 8.27 -2.40 22.09
N GLN A 412 7.41 -3.27 22.60
CA GLN A 412 6.98 -4.51 21.93
C GLN A 412 6.30 -4.28 20.58
N LEU A 413 5.77 -3.08 20.33
CA LEU A 413 5.14 -2.71 19.08
C LEU A 413 6.18 -2.63 17.95
N ASP A 414 5.95 -3.39 16.88
CA ASP A 414 6.80 -3.43 15.69
C ASP A 414 5.93 -3.34 14.43
N ASN A 415 5.87 -2.13 13.88
CA ASN A 415 5.21 -1.87 12.61
C ASN A 415 5.97 -0.76 11.85
N PRO A 416 6.12 -0.83 10.52
CA PRO A 416 6.78 0.22 9.76
C PRO A 416 6.11 1.58 9.91
N TYR A 417 4.79 1.64 10.06
CA TYR A 417 4.02 2.90 10.10
C TYR A 417 3.83 3.47 11.50
N ILE A 418 4.62 3.00 12.47
CA ILE A 418 4.77 3.63 13.79
C ILE A 418 6.23 4.03 14.00
N VAL A 419 6.45 5.09 14.78
CA VAL A 419 7.78 5.43 15.29
C VAL A 419 8.12 4.42 16.37
N ARG A 420 9.04 3.50 16.06
CA ARG A 420 9.41 2.45 17.01
C ARG A 420 10.18 3.03 18.18
N MET A 421 9.91 2.47 19.36
CA MET A 421 10.71 2.69 20.54
C MET A 421 11.90 1.74 20.54
N ILE A 422 13.10 2.30 20.45
CA ILE A 422 14.36 1.55 20.46
C ILE A 422 14.63 1.07 21.89
N GLY A 423 14.48 1.95 22.87
CA GLY A 423 14.59 1.57 24.27
C GLY A 423 14.47 2.74 25.22
N ILE A 424 14.63 2.44 26.51
CA ILE A 424 14.54 3.43 27.60
C ILE A 424 15.93 3.65 28.17
N CYS A 425 16.36 4.90 28.31
CA CYS A 425 17.57 5.25 29.02
C CYS A 425 17.20 5.91 30.35
N GLU A 426 17.55 5.26 31.46
CA GLU A 426 17.38 5.79 32.81
C GLU A 426 18.69 6.41 33.29
N ALA A 427 18.80 7.74 33.21
CA ALA A 427 19.99 8.48 33.60
C ALA A 427 19.61 9.74 34.39
N GLU A 428 20.13 10.92 34.03
CA GLU A 428 19.79 12.20 34.66
C GLU A 428 18.29 12.52 34.57
N ASN A 429 17.65 12.09 33.48
CA ASN A 429 16.21 12.13 33.27
C ASN A 429 15.81 10.80 32.61
N LEU A 430 14.52 10.44 32.71
CA LEU A 430 14.00 9.32 31.93
C LEU A 430 13.93 9.71 30.44
N MET A 431 14.64 8.98 29.60
CA MET A 431 14.70 9.25 28.16
C MET A 431 14.11 8.11 27.35
N LEU A 432 13.27 8.44 26.38
CA LEU A 432 12.71 7.49 25.42
C LEU A 432 13.47 7.62 24.11
N VAL A 433 14.20 6.58 23.72
CA VAL A 433 14.98 6.55 22.48
C VAL A 433 14.12 5.94 21.38
N MET A 434 13.95 6.67 20.27
CA MET A 434 13.00 6.36 19.21
C MET A 434 13.63 6.53 17.83
N GLU A 435 13.00 5.93 16.82
CA GLU A 435 13.34 6.21 15.42
C GLU A 435 13.18 7.70 15.10
N LEU A 436 14.12 8.25 14.31
CA LEU A 436 14.03 9.62 13.81
C LEU A 436 13.21 9.66 12.51
N ALA A 437 12.32 10.64 12.41
CA ALA A 437 11.60 11.00 11.19
C ALA A 437 11.90 12.46 10.82
N GLU A 438 12.82 12.67 9.87
CA GLU A 438 13.52 13.95 9.68
C GLU A 438 12.64 15.08 9.13
N LEU A 439 11.59 14.77 8.37
CA LEU A 439 10.72 15.80 7.79
C LEU A 439 9.71 16.37 8.80
N GLY A 440 9.68 15.80 10.02
CA GLY A 440 8.87 16.30 11.12
C GLY A 440 7.37 16.09 10.90
N PRO A 441 6.50 16.87 11.58
CA PRO A 441 5.08 16.57 11.65
C PRO A 441 4.31 16.94 10.38
N LEU A 442 3.38 16.05 9.99
CA LEU A 442 2.57 16.11 8.78
C LEU A 442 1.90 17.48 8.58
N HIS A 443 1.29 18.05 9.61
CA HIS A 443 0.59 19.33 9.45
C HIS A 443 1.54 20.48 9.07
N LYS A 444 2.77 20.53 9.62
CA LYS A 444 3.75 21.58 9.26
C LYS A 444 4.28 21.33 7.85
N PHE A 445 4.52 20.07 7.51
CA PHE A 445 4.96 19.68 6.17
C PHE A 445 3.94 20.13 5.11
N LEU A 446 2.67 19.79 5.27
CA LEU A 446 1.59 20.16 4.34
C LEU A 446 1.33 21.67 4.30
N GLN A 447 1.57 22.41 5.40
CA GLN A 447 1.51 23.87 5.38
C GLN A 447 2.60 24.50 4.52
N LYS A 448 3.80 23.91 4.50
CA LYS A 448 4.94 24.38 3.71
C LYS A 448 4.90 23.89 2.26
N HIS A 449 4.32 22.71 2.01
CA HIS A 449 4.35 22.02 0.71
C HIS A 449 2.95 21.92 0.09
N LYS A 450 2.37 23.07 -0.30
CA LYS A 450 1.01 23.16 -0.85
C LYS A 450 0.84 22.49 -2.23
N GLN A 451 1.94 22.18 -2.91
CA GLN A 451 1.98 21.47 -4.18
C GLN A 451 1.79 19.95 -4.06
N ILE A 452 1.79 19.39 -2.84
CA ILE A 452 1.55 17.97 -2.60
C ILE A 452 0.17 17.59 -3.17
N SER A 453 0.13 16.51 -3.95
CA SER A 453 -1.10 16.04 -4.57
C SER A 453 -2.05 15.39 -3.55
N MET A 454 -3.36 15.41 -3.83
CA MET A 454 -4.36 14.67 -3.04
C MET A 454 -4.06 13.17 -2.98
N LYS A 455 -3.51 12.60 -4.05
CA LYS A 455 -3.07 11.21 -4.12
C LYS A 455 -1.99 10.90 -3.09
N ASN A 456 -0.99 11.77 -2.96
CA ASN A 456 0.06 11.59 -1.96
C ASN A 456 -0.44 11.84 -0.52
N ILE A 457 -1.34 12.81 -0.30
CA ILE A 457 -2.01 12.93 1.02
C ILE A 457 -2.78 11.64 1.36
N THR A 458 -3.50 11.07 0.39
CA THR A 458 -4.26 9.83 0.57
C THR A 458 -3.34 8.66 0.90
N GLU A 459 -2.18 8.55 0.25
CA GLU A 459 -1.13 7.56 0.56
C GLU A 459 -0.64 7.69 2.01
N LEU A 460 -0.29 8.90 2.47
CA LEU A 460 0.20 9.13 3.84
C LEU A 460 -0.87 8.81 4.88
N VAL A 461 -2.12 9.19 4.63
CA VAL A 461 -3.26 8.87 5.52
C VAL A 461 -3.58 7.38 5.50
N HIS A 462 -3.41 6.68 4.37
CA HIS A 462 -3.54 5.23 4.28
C HIS A 462 -2.50 4.54 5.17
N GLN A 463 -1.24 4.95 5.12
CA GLN A 463 -0.18 4.44 6.00
C GLN A 463 -0.52 4.63 7.49
N VAL A 464 -1.06 5.79 7.87
CA VAL A 464 -1.56 6.03 9.24
C VAL A 464 -2.69 5.05 9.59
N SER A 465 -3.63 4.77 8.69
CA SER A 465 -4.68 3.79 8.96
C SER A 465 -4.15 2.36 9.15
N VAL A 466 -3.09 1.98 8.41
CA VAL A 466 -2.41 0.69 8.55
C VAL A 466 -1.75 0.59 9.93
N GLY A 467 -1.04 1.65 10.36
CA GLY A 467 -0.44 1.70 11.69
C GLY A 467 -1.48 1.66 12.81
N MET A 468 -2.60 2.40 12.68
CA MET A 468 -3.66 2.40 13.69
C MET A 468 -4.43 1.07 13.77
N LYS A 469 -4.62 0.38 12.64
CA LYS A 469 -5.14 -0.99 12.62
C LYS A 469 -4.23 -1.94 13.39
N TYR A 470 -2.91 -1.84 13.19
CA TYR A 470 -1.95 -2.62 13.95
C TYR A 470 -2.06 -2.35 15.46
N LEU A 471 -2.18 -1.08 15.87
CA LEU A 471 -2.37 -0.73 17.29
C LEU A 471 -3.68 -1.27 17.86
N GLU A 472 -4.77 -1.24 17.09
CA GLU A 472 -6.07 -1.83 17.44
C GLU A 472 -5.93 -3.35 17.69
N GLU A 473 -5.25 -4.07 16.78
CA GLU A 473 -5.00 -5.51 16.90
C GLU A 473 -4.14 -5.88 18.12
N HIS A 474 -3.34 -4.94 18.63
CA HIS A 474 -2.50 -5.10 19.83
C HIS A 474 -3.13 -4.49 21.09
N ASN A 475 -4.44 -4.18 21.06
CA ASN A 475 -5.18 -3.59 22.19
C ASN A 475 -4.52 -2.31 22.75
N PHE A 476 -3.92 -1.52 21.87
CA PHE A 476 -3.16 -0.33 22.22
C PHE A 476 -3.91 0.94 21.78
N VAL A 477 -4.29 1.79 22.74
CA VAL A 477 -5.04 3.02 22.47
C VAL A 477 -4.08 4.21 22.48
N HIS A 478 -4.05 4.96 21.39
CA HIS A 478 -3.14 6.08 21.18
C HIS A 478 -3.50 7.31 22.01
N ARG A 479 -4.79 7.69 22.06
CA ARG A 479 -5.32 8.81 22.87
C ARG A 479 -4.85 10.21 22.49
N ASP A 480 -3.99 10.35 21.49
CA ASP A 480 -3.53 11.64 20.98
C ASP A 480 -3.26 11.62 19.47
N LEU A 481 -4.02 10.81 18.72
CA LEU A 481 -3.86 10.74 17.28
C LEU A 481 -4.24 12.08 16.61
N ALA A 482 -3.28 12.72 15.96
CA ALA A 482 -3.44 14.01 15.30
C ALA A 482 -2.33 14.23 14.26
N ALA A 483 -2.50 15.17 13.33
CA ALA A 483 -1.47 15.43 12.31
C ALA A 483 -0.14 16.00 12.87
N ARG A 484 -0.11 16.46 14.13
CA ARG A 484 1.13 16.80 14.87
C ARG A 484 1.93 15.57 15.34
N ASN A 485 1.25 14.44 15.48
CA ASN A 485 1.79 13.16 15.94
C ASN A 485 1.89 12.15 14.79
N VAL A 486 1.81 12.63 13.55
CA VAL A 486 2.23 11.87 12.36
C VAL A 486 3.50 12.52 11.86
N LEU A 487 4.62 11.82 11.94
CA LEU A 487 5.91 12.30 11.47
C LEU A 487 6.23 11.71 10.10
N LEU A 488 6.94 12.48 9.27
CA LEU A 488 7.32 12.06 7.94
C LEU A 488 8.81 11.70 7.91
N VAL A 489 9.10 10.50 7.41
CA VAL A 489 10.45 10.06 7.06
C VAL A 489 10.79 10.59 5.66
N THR A 490 9.87 10.41 4.72
CA THR A 490 9.94 10.92 3.33
C THR A 490 8.58 11.53 2.96
N GLN A 491 8.46 12.15 1.79
CA GLN A 491 7.14 12.65 1.32
C GLN A 491 6.15 11.51 1.04
N HIS A 492 6.64 10.27 0.96
CA HIS A 492 5.86 9.06 0.72
C HIS A 492 5.86 8.10 1.93
N TYR A 493 6.33 8.53 3.10
CA TYR A 493 6.43 7.66 4.27
C TYR A 493 6.11 8.37 5.58
N ALA A 494 4.92 8.09 6.12
CA ALA A 494 4.42 8.54 7.41
C ALA A 494 4.59 7.48 8.50
N LYS A 495 4.87 7.96 9.72
CA LYS A 495 4.90 7.16 10.95
C LYS A 495 4.11 7.85 12.06
N ILE A 496 3.29 7.07 12.75
CA ILE A 496 2.55 7.52 13.94
C ILE A 496 3.53 7.64 15.11
N SER A 497 3.48 8.75 15.85
CA SER A 497 4.39 9.07 16.94
C SER A 497 3.65 9.54 18.19
N ASP A 498 4.44 9.88 19.21
CA ASP A 498 3.98 10.46 20.48
C ASP A 498 2.89 9.67 21.20
N PHE A 499 3.27 8.49 21.64
CA PHE A 499 2.48 7.66 22.54
C PHE A 499 2.51 8.13 24.01
N GLY A 500 2.90 9.38 24.29
CA GLY A 500 3.05 9.91 25.65
C GLY A 500 1.76 10.03 26.45
N LEU A 501 0.60 9.82 25.80
CA LEU A 501 -0.71 9.67 26.42
C LEU A 501 -1.30 8.28 26.25
N SER A 502 -0.63 7.38 25.55
CA SER A 502 -1.18 6.07 25.20
C SER A 502 -1.33 5.17 26.41
N LYS A 503 -2.22 4.19 26.32
CA LYS A 503 -2.41 3.17 27.36
C LYS A 503 -2.66 1.82 26.71
N ALA A 504 -2.01 0.79 27.25
CA ALA A 504 -2.40 -0.58 27.02
C ALA A 504 -3.76 -0.83 27.69
N VAL A 505 -4.69 -1.45 26.97
CA VAL A 505 -5.97 -1.87 27.53
C VAL A 505 -5.84 -3.33 27.96
N ALA A 506 -6.28 -3.65 29.18
CA ALA A 506 -6.30 -5.02 29.66
C ALA A 506 -7.24 -5.88 28.79
N GLU A 507 -6.88 -7.14 28.56
CA GLU A 507 -7.62 -8.04 27.65
C GLU A 507 -9.10 -8.22 28.03
N ASP A 508 -9.46 -8.05 29.30
CA ASP A 508 -10.83 -8.14 29.82
C ASP A 508 -11.66 -6.87 29.60
N LYS A 509 -11.07 -5.79 29.06
CA LYS A 509 -11.70 -4.49 28.90
C LYS A 509 -11.62 -4.00 27.46
N SER A 510 -12.69 -3.36 27.00
CA SER A 510 -12.74 -2.72 25.68
C SER A 510 -12.34 -1.23 25.69
N TYR A 511 -12.06 -0.67 26.87
CA TYR A 511 -11.72 0.74 27.04
C TYR A 511 -10.85 0.99 28.28
N TYR A 512 -10.04 2.04 28.21
CA TYR A 512 -9.35 2.66 29.33
C TYR A 512 -10.20 3.80 29.91
N LYS A 513 -10.32 3.89 31.25
CA LYS A 513 -10.98 5.01 31.94
C LYS A 513 -9.97 5.84 32.72
N ALA A 514 -9.80 7.11 32.35
CA ALA A 514 -8.87 7.98 33.07
C ALA A 514 -9.41 8.33 34.48
N LYS A 515 -8.49 8.53 35.43
CA LYS A 515 -8.82 8.81 36.85
C LYS A 515 -9.15 10.29 37.14
N GLY A 516 -8.99 11.21 36.18
CA GLY A 516 -9.27 12.64 36.38
C GLY A 516 -9.10 13.52 35.12
N HIS A 517 -9.37 14.83 35.29
CA HIS A 517 -9.22 15.85 34.25
C HIS A 517 -7.74 16.25 34.08
N GLY A 518 -7.21 16.15 32.86
CA GLY A 518 -5.87 16.58 32.46
C GLY A 518 -5.93 17.67 31.37
N LYS A 519 -4.78 18.16 30.91
CA LYS A 519 -4.68 19.07 29.75
C LYS A 519 -4.91 18.28 28.45
N TRP A 520 -6.18 18.01 28.15
CA TRP A 520 -6.58 17.18 27.02
C TRP A 520 -6.74 17.99 25.73
N PRO A 521 -6.32 17.45 24.56
CA PRO A 521 -6.54 18.07 23.25
C PRO A 521 -7.98 17.84 22.78
N VAL A 522 -8.93 18.53 23.43
CA VAL A 522 -10.39 18.34 23.29
C VAL A 522 -10.87 18.28 21.83
N LYS A 523 -10.26 19.04 20.92
CA LYS A 523 -10.67 19.11 19.50
C LYS A 523 -10.50 17.81 18.72
N TRP A 524 -9.66 16.88 19.19
CA TRP A 524 -9.48 15.57 18.56
C TRP A 524 -10.28 14.48 19.26
N TYR A 525 -10.86 14.76 20.43
CA TYR A 525 -11.44 13.73 21.27
C TYR A 525 -12.87 13.41 20.86
N ALA A 526 -13.18 12.12 20.94
CA ALA A 526 -14.54 11.65 20.80
C ALA A 526 -15.41 12.12 21.99
N PRO A 527 -16.73 12.27 21.81
CA PRO A 527 -17.63 12.73 22.87
C PRO A 527 -17.52 11.92 24.16
N GLU A 528 -17.37 10.60 24.06
CA GLU A 528 -17.24 9.71 25.22
C GLU A 528 -15.93 9.90 26.01
N CYS A 529 -14.87 10.38 25.35
CA CYS A 529 -13.61 10.73 26.02
C CYS A 529 -13.79 11.98 26.87
N ILE A 530 -14.55 12.95 26.37
CA ILE A 530 -14.75 14.26 27.02
C ILE A 530 -15.75 14.12 28.16
N ASN A 531 -16.85 13.40 27.93
CA ASN A 531 -17.95 13.28 28.90
C ASN A 531 -17.68 12.22 29.97
N TYR A 532 -16.99 11.13 29.64
CA TYR A 532 -16.85 9.96 30.52
C TYR A 532 -15.42 9.48 30.74
N PHE A 533 -14.43 10.16 30.16
CA PHE A 533 -13.02 9.76 30.20
C PHE A 533 -12.76 8.35 29.68
N LYS A 534 -13.60 7.86 28.76
CA LYS A 534 -13.47 6.53 28.15
C LYS A 534 -12.68 6.63 26.86
N PHE A 535 -11.54 5.95 26.81
CA PHE A 535 -10.65 5.88 25.66
C PHE A 535 -10.60 4.45 25.13
N SER A 536 -10.74 4.29 23.82
CA SER A 536 -10.72 3.00 23.12
C SER A 536 -10.20 3.18 21.68
N SER A 537 -9.95 2.09 20.97
CA SER A 537 -9.65 2.17 19.53
C SER A 537 -10.72 2.96 18.76
N LYS A 538 -12.01 2.81 19.11
CA LYS A 538 -13.10 3.60 18.52
C LYS A 538 -12.97 5.10 18.78
N SER A 539 -12.41 5.52 19.91
CA SER A 539 -12.12 6.95 20.13
C SER A 539 -10.93 7.45 19.31
N ASP A 540 -9.96 6.58 19.01
CA ASP A 540 -8.89 6.89 18.07
C ASP A 540 -9.40 6.98 16.63
N VAL A 541 -10.44 6.21 16.25
CA VAL A 541 -11.12 6.35 14.95
C VAL A 541 -11.73 7.76 14.79
N TRP A 542 -12.34 8.31 15.84
CA TRP A 542 -12.81 9.70 15.81
C TRP A 542 -11.66 10.68 15.58
N SER A 543 -10.57 10.50 16.35
CA SER A 543 -9.35 11.30 16.24
C SER A 543 -8.74 11.21 14.84
N PHE A 544 -8.77 10.03 14.21
CA PHE A 544 -8.35 9.78 12.84
C PHE A 544 -9.19 10.58 11.84
N GLY A 545 -10.52 10.68 12.02
CA GLY A 545 -11.37 11.55 11.20
C GLY A 545 -10.94 13.03 11.27
N VAL A 546 -10.55 13.52 12.46
CA VAL A 546 -10.01 14.87 12.63
C VAL A 546 -8.65 15.02 11.95
N LEU A 547 -7.77 14.01 12.07
CA LEU A 547 -6.46 13.97 11.39
C LEU A 547 -6.62 13.98 9.87
N MET A 548 -7.57 13.22 9.31
CA MET A 548 -7.89 13.26 7.88
C MET A 548 -8.29 14.68 7.47
N TRP A 549 -9.14 15.35 8.25
CA TRP A 549 -9.53 16.73 7.97
C TRP A 549 -8.32 17.67 7.99
N GLU A 550 -7.42 17.53 8.96
CA GLU A 550 -6.14 18.27 8.98
C GLU A 550 -5.31 18.01 7.72
N ALA A 551 -5.18 16.75 7.30
CA ALA A 551 -4.39 16.37 6.14
C ALA A 551 -4.97 16.95 4.84
N PHE A 552 -6.27 16.74 4.58
CA PHE A 552 -6.94 17.22 3.38
C PHE A 552 -7.16 18.74 3.35
N SER A 553 -7.09 19.42 4.51
CA SER A 553 -7.06 20.89 4.59
C SER A 553 -5.65 21.49 4.49
N PHE A 554 -4.64 20.66 4.20
CA PHE A 554 -3.22 21.03 4.16
C PHE A 554 -2.70 21.62 5.49
N GLY A 555 -3.02 20.94 6.57
CA GLY A 555 -2.56 21.24 7.93
C GLY A 555 -3.30 22.39 8.61
N GLN A 556 -4.53 22.72 8.21
CA GLN A 556 -5.29 23.75 8.94
C GLN A 556 -5.67 23.28 10.34
N LYS A 557 -5.91 24.25 11.24
CA LYS A 557 -6.35 23.95 12.60
C LYS A 557 -7.84 23.54 12.58
N PRO A 558 -8.21 22.38 13.15
CA PRO A 558 -9.61 21.96 13.21
C PRO A 558 -10.41 22.89 14.12
N TYR A 559 -11.70 23.05 13.79
CA TYR A 559 -12.64 23.92 14.51
C TYR A 559 -12.06 25.33 14.74
N LYS A 560 -11.54 25.97 13.68
CA LYS A 560 -10.86 27.27 13.77
C LYS A 560 -11.78 28.31 14.43
N GLY A 561 -11.26 29.01 15.43
CA GLY A 561 -12.02 30.03 16.18
C GLY A 561 -12.85 29.50 17.35
N MET A 562 -13.15 28.19 17.40
CA MET A 562 -13.97 27.61 18.47
C MET A 562 -13.13 27.17 19.68
N LYS A 563 -13.68 27.36 20.88
CA LYS A 563 -13.20 26.81 22.16
C LYS A 563 -13.76 25.40 22.38
N GLY A 564 -13.18 24.65 23.32
CA GLY A 564 -13.56 23.25 23.59
C GLY A 564 -15.07 23.07 23.88
N ASN A 565 -15.66 23.95 24.68
CA ASN A 565 -17.08 23.88 25.02
C ASN A 565 -17.99 24.14 23.80
N GLU A 566 -17.59 25.05 22.90
CA GLU A 566 -18.33 25.36 21.68
C GLU A 566 -18.28 24.18 20.71
N VAL A 567 -17.12 23.51 20.62
CA VAL A 567 -16.96 22.28 19.82
C VAL A 567 -17.87 21.18 20.34
N MET A 568 -17.98 21.00 21.67
CA MET A 568 -18.87 20.02 22.27
C MET A 568 -20.34 20.30 21.95
N GLN A 569 -20.80 21.54 22.13
CA GLN A 569 -22.17 21.93 21.80
C GLN A 569 -22.50 21.70 20.32
N MET A 570 -21.57 22.01 19.43
CA MET A 570 -21.70 21.73 18.00
C MET A 570 -21.87 20.22 17.74
N ILE A 571 -21.01 19.39 18.32
CA ILE A 571 -21.06 17.94 18.13
C ILE A 571 -22.36 17.33 18.70
N GLU A 572 -22.79 17.78 19.87
CA GLU A 572 -24.04 17.36 20.52
C GLU A 572 -25.29 17.77 19.73
N SER A 573 -25.24 18.89 19.01
CA SER A 573 -26.31 19.31 18.09
C SER A 573 -26.37 18.47 16.80
N GLY A 574 -25.46 17.50 16.63
CA GLY A 574 -25.36 16.66 15.44
C GLY A 574 -24.53 17.28 14.30
N GLN A 575 -24.03 18.51 14.46
CA GLN A 575 -23.19 19.17 13.47
C GLN A 575 -21.76 18.60 13.46
N ARG A 576 -21.09 18.67 12.31
CA ARG A 576 -19.72 18.22 12.07
C ARG A 576 -18.95 19.26 11.25
N MET A 577 -17.62 19.15 11.19
CA MET A 577 -16.81 20.03 10.34
C MET A 577 -17.19 19.84 8.87
N GLU A 578 -17.18 20.94 8.12
CA GLU A 578 -17.35 20.92 6.67
C GLU A 578 -16.15 20.24 5.99
N ALA A 579 -16.40 19.60 4.86
CA ALA A 579 -15.35 18.99 4.06
C ALA A 579 -14.32 20.06 3.61
N PRO A 580 -13.01 19.78 3.69
CA PRO A 580 -12.00 20.69 3.16
C PRO A 580 -12.20 20.96 1.66
N ALA A 581 -11.77 22.13 1.19
CA ALA A 581 -11.82 22.46 -0.23
C ALA A 581 -11.04 21.42 -1.05
N ASN A 582 -11.64 20.97 -2.15
CA ASN A 582 -11.10 19.94 -3.05
C ASN A 582 -10.89 18.55 -2.40
N CYS A 583 -11.45 18.31 -1.21
CA CYS A 583 -11.45 16.98 -0.60
C CYS A 583 -12.38 16.05 -1.41
N PRO A 584 -11.92 14.85 -1.80
CA PRO A 584 -12.77 13.87 -2.47
C PRO A 584 -13.98 13.47 -1.60
N SER A 585 -15.13 13.26 -2.22
CA SER A 585 -16.37 12.85 -1.54
C SER A 585 -16.16 11.61 -0.67
N GLU A 586 -15.46 10.62 -1.19
CA GLU A 586 -15.20 9.34 -0.51
C GLU A 586 -14.38 9.54 0.77
N MET A 587 -13.48 10.52 0.79
CA MET A 587 -12.71 10.89 1.98
C MET A 587 -13.55 11.69 2.96
N SER A 588 -14.43 12.58 2.47
CA SER A 588 -15.42 13.27 3.29
C SER A 588 -16.37 12.28 3.97
N ASP A 589 -16.89 11.30 3.25
CA ASP A 589 -17.80 10.29 3.78
C ASP A 589 -17.11 9.41 4.82
N LEU A 590 -15.84 9.06 4.58
CA LEU A 590 -15.04 8.33 5.56
C LEU A 590 -14.79 9.17 6.82
N MET A 591 -14.51 10.47 6.70
CA MET A 591 -14.40 11.39 7.85
C MET A 591 -15.72 11.44 8.64
N GLN A 592 -16.86 11.55 7.97
CA GLN A 592 -18.17 11.55 8.63
C GLN A 592 -18.45 10.22 9.34
N ALA A 593 -18.11 9.09 8.73
CA ALA A 593 -18.23 7.77 9.36
C ALA A 593 -17.35 7.64 10.63
N CYS A 594 -16.14 8.21 10.60
CA CYS A 594 -15.28 8.30 11.79
C CYS A 594 -15.92 9.15 12.91
N TRP A 595 -16.72 10.16 12.56
CA TRP A 595 -17.42 11.05 13.49
C TRP A 595 -18.84 10.59 13.87
N THR A 596 -19.14 9.30 13.72
CA THR A 596 -20.36 8.69 14.27
C THR A 596 -20.37 8.84 15.80
N TYR A 597 -21.46 9.42 16.32
CA TYR A 597 -21.56 9.78 17.75
C TYR A 597 -21.59 8.55 18.65
N LYS A 598 -22.45 7.57 18.32
CA LYS A 598 -22.57 6.30 19.04
C LYS A 598 -21.35 5.43 18.78
N VAL A 599 -20.75 4.90 19.85
CA VAL A 599 -19.47 4.17 19.79
C VAL A 599 -19.62 2.80 19.12
N GLU A 600 -20.78 2.18 19.35
CA GLU A 600 -21.20 0.91 18.76
C GLU A 600 -21.31 0.98 17.23
N ASP A 601 -21.86 2.08 16.71
CA ASP A 601 -22.09 2.31 15.28
C ASP A 601 -20.84 2.86 14.56
N ARG A 602 -19.87 3.42 15.31
CA ARG A 602 -18.62 3.94 14.75
C ARG A 602 -17.76 2.79 14.22
N PRO A 603 -17.19 2.86 13.01
CA PRO A 603 -16.35 1.79 12.47
C PRO A 603 -15.09 1.58 13.31
N SER A 604 -14.50 0.39 13.22
CA SER A 604 -13.15 0.06 13.71
C SER A 604 -12.10 0.32 12.62
N PHE A 605 -10.81 0.30 12.97
CA PHE A 605 -9.75 0.42 11.97
C PHE A 605 -9.72 -0.77 11.00
N SER A 606 -10.19 -1.94 11.42
CA SER A 606 -10.44 -3.08 10.53
C SER A 606 -11.45 -2.81 9.40
N VAL A 607 -12.28 -1.77 9.51
CA VAL A 607 -13.18 -1.30 8.44
C VAL A 607 -12.64 -0.06 7.74
N VAL A 608 -12.04 0.87 8.49
CA VAL A 608 -11.50 2.13 7.95
C VAL A 608 -10.32 1.89 7.01
N GLU A 609 -9.35 1.05 7.38
CA GLU A 609 -8.15 0.80 6.56
C GLU A 609 -8.49 0.16 5.20
N PRO A 610 -9.29 -0.92 5.11
CA PRO A 610 -9.66 -1.49 3.82
C PRO A 610 -10.41 -0.51 2.90
N ARG A 611 -11.34 0.30 3.45
CA ARG A 611 -12.09 1.30 2.68
C ARG A 611 -11.16 2.39 2.14
N LEU A 612 -10.23 2.87 2.96
CA LEU A 612 -9.24 3.86 2.53
C LEU A 612 -8.25 3.28 1.51
N ARG A 613 -7.80 2.03 1.71
CA ARG A 613 -6.93 1.30 0.79
C ARG A 613 -7.56 1.13 -0.58
N GLU A 614 -8.83 0.76 -0.63
CA GLU A 614 -9.53 0.58 -1.90
C GLU A 614 -9.62 1.88 -2.67
N TYR A 615 -10.03 2.97 -2.01
CA TYR A 615 -10.04 4.29 -2.64
C TYR A 615 -8.65 4.71 -3.11
N TYR A 616 -7.62 4.52 -2.27
CA TYR A 616 -6.22 4.81 -2.62
C TYR A 616 -5.79 4.04 -3.88
N TYR A 617 -6.03 2.73 -3.94
CA TYR A 617 -5.70 1.92 -5.11
C TYR A 617 -6.45 2.36 -6.36
N ASP A 618 -7.71 2.79 -6.22
CA ASP A 618 -8.54 3.22 -7.34
C ASP A 618 -8.01 4.50 -8.00
N ILE A 619 -7.46 5.43 -7.20
CA ILE A 619 -6.92 6.71 -7.68
C ILE A 619 -5.40 6.69 -7.97
N ALA A 620 -4.70 5.61 -7.63
CA ALA A 620 -3.24 5.61 -7.62
C ALA A 620 -2.56 5.32 -8.98
N HIS A 621 -3.32 5.31 -10.08
CA HIS A 621 -2.78 5.03 -11.41
C HIS A 621 -2.23 6.26 -12.13
#